data_AF-A0A2M7TRL1-F1
#
_entry.id   AF-A0A2M7TRL1-F1
#
_cell.length_a   1.000
_cell.length_b   1.000
_cell.length_c   1.000
_cell.angle_alpha   90.00
_cell.angle_beta   90.00
_cell.angle_gamma   90.00
#
_symmetry.space_group_name_H-M   'P 1'
#
loop_
_entity.id
_entity.type
_entity.pdbx_description
1 polymer ?
#
loop_
_entity_poly.entity_id
_entity_poly.type
_entity_poly.pdbx_seq_one_letter_code
_entity_poly.pdbx_strand_id
1 'polypeptide(L)'
;KVGDKKYKVLKASITYFRGEPDDEVTITVPKNQDADWAAVEYITKKDEIAEEINTSEEETSEEDVDIDKDDALREDSLDDLEIE
;
A
#
# COMPACT_ATOMS: atom_id res chain seq x y z
N LYS A 1 4.64 3.54 -22.15
CA LYS A 1 5.05 3.24 -23.55
C LYS A 1 4.96 1.74 -23.69
N VAL A 2 4.33 1.21 -24.75
CA VAL A 2 4.24 -0.24 -25.00
C VAL A 2 4.89 -0.50 -26.36
N GLY A 3 5.95 -1.30 -26.38
CA GLY A 3 6.82 -1.40 -27.56
C GLY A 3 7.31 -0.01 -27.95
N ASP A 4 7.15 0.39 -29.21
CA ASP A 4 7.54 1.73 -29.70
C ASP A 4 6.44 2.80 -29.61
N LYS A 5 5.24 2.44 -29.15
CA LYS A 5 4.08 3.34 -29.16
C LYS A 5 3.79 3.94 -27.79
N LYS A 6 3.39 5.22 -27.79
CA LYS A 6 2.88 5.93 -26.62
C LYS A 6 1.36 6.06 -26.73
N TYR A 7 0.66 5.78 -25.64
CA TYR A 7 -0.78 5.92 -25.52
C TYR A 7 -1.09 6.99 -24.48
N LYS A 8 -2.15 7.77 -24.73
CA LYS A 8 -2.76 8.63 -23.75
C LYS A 8 -3.67 7.79 -22.86
N VAL A 9 -3.80 8.17 -21.59
CA VAL A 9 -4.70 7.55 -20.63
C VAL A 9 -5.47 8.62 -19.89
N LEU A 10 -6.64 8.28 -19.36
CA LEU A 10 -7.42 9.21 -18.56
C LEU A 10 -6.74 9.44 -17.21
N LYS A 11 -6.48 10.71 -16.88
CA LYS A 11 -5.90 11.09 -15.58
C LYS A 11 -6.74 10.56 -14.41
N ALA A 12 -8.07 10.56 -14.56
CA ALA A 12 -9.00 10.06 -13.56
C ALA A 12 -8.71 8.60 -13.17
N SER A 13 -8.37 7.75 -14.14
CA SER A 13 -8.01 6.35 -13.88
C SER A 13 -6.74 6.24 -13.04
N ILE A 14 -5.71 7.03 -13.35
CA ILE A 14 -4.45 7.03 -12.58
C ILE A 14 -4.70 7.45 -11.13
N THR A 15 -5.48 8.52 -10.92
CA THR A 15 -5.79 8.99 -9.56
C THR A 15 -6.71 8.06 -8.80
N TYR A 16 -7.63 7.37 -9.48
CA TYR A 16 -8.53 6.40 -8.85
C TYR A 16 -7.75 5.19 -8.29
N PHE A 17 -6.83 4.65 -9.09
CA PHE A 17 -5.94 3.56 -8.68
C PHE A 17 -4.72 4.04 -7.86
N ARG A 18 -4.66 5.34 -7.53
CA ARG A 18 -3.56 5.97 -6.79
C ARG A 18 -2.19 5.67 -7.39
N GLY A 19 -2.10 5.63 -8.72
CA GLY A 19 -0.85 5.32 -9.41
C GLY A 19 0.24 6.34 -9.12
N GLU A 20 1.43 5.86 -8.83
CA GLU A 20 2.64 6.63 -8.54
C GLU A 20 3.68 6.42 -9.64
N PRO A 21 4.73 7.25 -9.73
CA PRO A 21 5.88 6.95 -10.58
C PRO A 21 6.42 5.54 -10.27
N ASP A 22 6.96 4.89 -11.30
CA ASP A 22 7.52 3.53 -11.22
C ASP A 22 6.52 2.38 -11.01
N ASP A 23 5.24 2.65 -10.80
CA ASP A 23 4.19 1.64 -10.88
C ASP A 23 4.06 1.07 -12.31
N GLU A 24 3.74 -0.22 -12.39
CA GLU A 24 3.42 -0.86 -13.66
C GLU A 24 1.94 -0.73 -13.98
N VAL A 25 1.61 -0.34 -15.21
CA VAL A 25 0.22 -0.10 -15.63
C VAL A 25 -0.17 -1.05 -16.75
N THR A 26 -1.21 -1.86 -16.52
CA THR A 26 -1.84 -2.69 -17.54
C THR A 26 -2.88 -1.88 -18.30
N ILE A 27 -2.78 -1.87 -19.63
CA ILE A 27 -3.69 -1.15 -20.51
C ILE A 27 -4.29 -2.04 -21.60
N THR A 28 -5.53 -1.74 -22.02
CA THR A 28 -6.20 -2.40 -23.13
C THR A 28 -6.31 -1.46 -24.34
N VAL A 29 -6.03 -2.00 -25.53
CA VAL A 29 -6.15 -1.29 -26.82
C VAL A 29 -6.83 -2.19 -27.87
N PRO A 30 -7.51 -1.63 -28.89
CA PRO A 30 -8.08 -2.40 -29.98
C PRO A 30 -7.02 -3.20 -30.75
N LYS A 31 -7.30 -4.47 -31.07
CA LYS A 31 -6.34 -5.36 -31.74
C LYS A 31 -6.06 -4.96 -33.19
N ASN A 32 -7.09 -4.55 -33.94
CA ASN A 32 -7.03 -4.39 -35.39
C ASN A 32 -7.19 -2.92 -35.84
N GLN A 33 -7.11 -1.98 -34.92
CA GLN A 33 -7.31 -0.55 -35.21
C GLN A 33 -6.25 0.27 -34.49
N ASP A 34 -5.86 1.37 -35.12
CA ASP A 34 -4.98 2.32 -34.49
C ASP A 34 -5.74 3.11 -33.42
N ALA A 35 -5.05 3.43 -32.31
CA ALA A 35 -5.65 4.11 -31.17
C ALA A 35 -4.64 5.02 -30.48
N ASP A 36 -5.03 6.27 -30.23
CA ASP A 36 -4.23 7.23 -29.46
C ASP A 36 -4.42 7.09 -27.95
N TRP A 37 -5.55 6.52 -27.54
CA TRP A 37 -5.94 6.35 -26.14
C TRP A 37 -6.01 4.88 -25.77
N ALA A 38 -5.68 4.58 -24.53
CA ALA A 38 -5.81 3.25 -23.94
C ALA A 38 -6.63 3.30 -22.65
N ALA A 39 -7.37 2.23 -22.40
CA ALA A 39 -8.07 2.03 -21.13
C ALA A 39 -7.09 1.46 -20.10
N VAL A 40 -7.13 1.95 -18.85
CA VAL A 40 -6.34 1.40 -17.74
C VAL A 40 -7.17 0.32 -17.06
N GLU A 41 -6.62 -0.89 -16.97
CA GLU A 41 -7.26 -2.04 -16.32
C GLU A 41 -6.78 -2.22 -14.88
N TYR A 42 -5.47 -2.08 -14.66
CA TYR A 42 -4.83 -2.37 -13.37
C TYR A 42 -3.52 -1.59 -13.22
N ILE A 43 -3.16 -1.28 -11.97
CA ILE A 43 -1.86 -0.71 -11.59
C ILE A 43 -1.21 -1.65 -10.56
N THR A 44 -0.04 -2.18 -10.89
CA THR A 44 0.76 -3.04 -10.00
C THR A 44 1.75 -2.18 -9.23
N LYS A 45 1.63 -2.20 -7.90
CA LYS A 45 2.50 -1.46 -6.98
C LYS A 45 3.82 -2.18 -6.83
N LYS A 46 4.93 -1.46 -7.01
CA LYS A 46 6.26 -2.06 -6.91
C LYS A 46 6.70 -2.26 -5.46
N ASP A 47 6.25 -1.39 -4.56
CA ASP A 47 6.70 -1.39 -3.16
C ASP A 47 5.95 -2.38 -2.26
N GLU A 48 4.70 -2.73 -2.58
CA GLU A 48 3.91 -3.71 -1.80
C GLU A 48 4.48 -5.13 -1.90
N ILE A 49 5.14 -5.46 -3.02
CA ILE A 49 5.71 -6.81 -3.25
C ILE A 49 7.03 -6.98 -2.46
N ALA A 50 7.71 -5.90 -2.09
CA ALA A 50 8.96 -5.96 -1.35
C ALA A 50 8.78 -6.17 0.16
N GLU A 51 7.62 -5.79 0.72
CA GLU A 51 7.33 -5.94 2.15
C GLU A 51 6.82 -7.34 2.53
N GLU A 52 6.08 -8.02 1.64
CA GLU A 52 5.55 -9.36 1.94
C GLU A 52 6.60 -10.49 1.85
N ILE A 53 7.69 -10.31 1.09
CA ILE A 53 8.71 -11.37 0.90
C ILE A 53 9.66 -11.48 2.12
N ASN A 54 9.76 -10.44 2.96
CA ASN A 54 10.62 -10.45 4.15
C ASN A 54 9.91 -10.87 5.46
N THR A 55 8.64 -11.29 5.42
CA THR A 55 7.86 -11.65 6.63
C THR A 55 7.40 -13.12 6.60
N SER A 56 8.27 -14.07 6.26
CA SER A 56 7.91 -15.50 6.35
C SER A 56 8.99 -16.49 6.80
N GLU A 57 10.18 -16.02 7.20
CA GLU A 57 11.22 -16.89 7.76
C GLU A 57 11.87 -16.24 8.99
N GLU A 58 11.26 -16.42 10.17
CA GLU A 58 11.92 -16.67 11.47
C GLU A 58 10.88 -16.60 12.62
N GLU A 59 10.20 -17.72 12.86
CA GLU A 59 9.77 -18.10 14.21
C GLU A 59 10.79 -19.13 14.70
N THR A 60 11.64 -18.78 15.66
CA THR A 60 11.95 -19.56 16.88
C THR A 60 13.13 -18.96 17.66
N SER A 61 13.02 -19.06 19.00
CA SER A 61 13.98 -18.68 20.06
C SER A 61 14.07 -17.18 20.36
N GLU A 62 14.05 -16.67 21.59
CA GLU A 62 13.97 -17.22 22.94
C GLU A 62 13.54 -16.06 23.85
N GLU A 63 12.91 -16.37 24.97
CA GLU A 63 12.48 -15.42 26.00
C GLU A 63 13.67 -14.60 26.54
N ASP A 64 13.52 -13.27 26.63
CA ASP A 64 14.18 -12.49 27.68
C ASP A 64 13.21 -11.41 28.17
N VAL A 65 12.73 -11.64 29.39
CA VAL A 65 11.78 -10.82 30.13
C VAL A 65 12.58 -9.88 31.02
N ASP A 66 12.76 -8.62 30.60
CA ASP A 66 13.24 -7.56 31.50
C ASP A 66 12.03 -6.90 32.17
N ILE A 67 11.64 -7.49 33.31
CA ILE A 67 10.76 -6.86 34.30
C ILE A 67 11.61 -5.86 35.08
N ASP A 68 11.61 -4.60 34.65
CA ASP A 68 11.95 -3.49 35.54
C ASP A 68 10.77 -3.28 36.51
N LYS A 69 10.81 -4.05 37.60
CA LYS A 69 10.15 -3.67 38.85
C LYS A 69 10.89 -2.45 39.37
N ASP A 70 10.34 -1.26 39.14
CA ASP A 70 10.41 -0.10 40.04
C ASP A 70 9.81 1.14 39.35
N ASP A 71 8.48 1.24 39.26
CA ASP A 71 7.79 2.53 39.51
C ASP A 71 6.29 2.29 39.77
N ALA A 72 5.98 1.97 41.02
CA ALA A 72 4.62 2.04 41.51
C ALA A 72 4.27 3.49 41.84
N LEU A 73 3.01 3.85 41.56
CA LEU A 73 2.20 4.97 42.11
C LEU A 73 2.05 6.23 41.23
N ARG A 74 1.05 6.19 40.36
CA ARG A 74 0.04 7.27 40.33
C ARG A 74 -1.30 6.74 39.81
N GLU A 75 -2.18 6.38 40.74
CA GLU A 75 -3.62 6.51 40.52
C GLU A 75 -3.91 8.01 40.38
N ASP A 76 -4.43 8.45 39.24
CA ASP A 76 -5.17 9.70 39.15
C ASP A 76 -6.39 9.48 38.25
N SER A 77 -7.53 9.32 38.93
CA SER A 77 -8.91 9.70 38.56
C SER A 77 -9.43 9.38 37.16
N LEU A 78 -10.27 8.34 37.09
CA LEU A 78 -11.43 8.28 36.22
C LEU A 78 -12.54 9.15 36.84
N ASP A 79 -12.69 10.39 36.39
CA ASP A 79 -13.89 11.20 36.62
C ASP A 79 -14.02 12.22 35.47
N ASP A 80 -14.70 11.83 34.38
CA ASP A 80 -15.51 12.75 33.59
C ASP A 80 -16.51 11.97 32.73
N LEU A 81 -17.47 11.36 33.43
CA LEU A 81 -18.78 10.98 32.89
C LEU A 81 -19.83 11.59 33.81
N GLU A 82 -20.11 12.88 33.63
CA GLU A 82 -21.41 13.43 34.01
C GLU A 82 -22.28 13.65 32.77
N ILE A 83 -23.38 12.92 32.81
CA ILE A 83 -24.57 13.07 31.98
C ILE A 83 -25.41 14.18 32.64
N GLU A 84 -25.78 15.20 31.86
CA GLU A 84 -27.03 15.96 32.08
C GLU A 84 -27.85 15.95 30.79
#